data_AF-A0AAW9LH92-F1
#
_entry.id   AF-A0AAW9LH92-F1
#
_cell.length_a   1.000
_cell.length_b   1.000
_cell.length_c   1.000
_cell.angle_alpha   90.00
_cell.angle_beta   90.00
_cell.angle_gamma   90.00
#
_symmetry.space_group_name_H-M   'P 1'
#
loop_
_entity.id
_entity.type
_entity.pdbx_description
1 polymer ?
#
loop_
_entity_poly.entity_id
_entity_poly.type
_entity_poly.pdbx_seq_one_letter_code
_entity_poly.pdbx_strand_id
1 'polypeptide(L)'
;MTTHQETTRPTDESVDDGRRATKRAPPRERTDTCSECGSDAIVKSEDLGERVCQDCGLVLEEEALDHGPEWQAFTPEEQRERSRVGRPTTLTIHDKGLTTEIDWQNVDAGGQQLDAEGRKRAQRLRTWQTRIRTQNQNERNLQHALGELHRMASSLDIPYDVREIAAAIYRRALEEGMLPGRSIEGIATGALYIACRQKRFPEASRSSSRYPASSGARSLVPSGTSFGNSTST
;
A
#
# COMPACT_ATOMS: atom_id res chain seq x y z
N MET A 1 -41.34 35.61 46.07
CA MET A 1 -40.25 36.52 45.64
C MET A 1 -38.96 35.71 45.69
N THR A 2 -38.62 35.07 44.59
CA THR A 2 -37.52 34.09 44.52
C THR A 2 -36.45 34.69 43.62
N THR A 3 -35.29 34.97 44.20
CA THR A 3 -34.15 35.64 43.56
C THR A 3 -33.45 34.69 42.60
N HIS A 4 -33.43 35.04 41.31
CA HIS A 4 -32.57 34.41 40.32
C HIS A 4 -31.14 34.92 40.50
N GLN A 5 -30.20 34.04 40.80
CA GLN A 5 -28.76 34.33 40.72
C GLN A 5 -28.27 34.00 39.32
N GLU A 6 -27.74 35.00 38.65
CA GLU A 6 -27.20 34.96 37.29
C GLU A 6 -25.73 34.50 37.38
N THR A 7 -25.47 33.24 37.02
CA THR A 7 -24.10 32.73 36.86
C THR A 7 -23.51 33.25 35.55
N THR A 8 -22.61 34.22 35.64
CA THR A 8 -21.79 34.68 34.51
C THR A 8 -20.77 33.61 34.13
N ARG A 9 -20.74 33.27 32.84
CA ARG A 9 -19.75 32.35 32.25
C ARG A 9 -18.39 33.06 32.21
N PRO A 10 -17.28 32.42 32.62
CA PRO A 10 -15.95 33.02 32.44
C PRO A 10 -15.63 33.09 30.93
N THR A 11 -15.14 34.25 30.51
CA THR A 11 -14.67 34.52 29.15
C THR A 11 -13.43 33.68 28.86
N ASP A 12 -13.47 32.98 27.74
CA ASP A 12 -12.42 32.12 27.19
C ASP A 12 -11.21 33.00 26.81
N GLU A 13 -10.17 33.02 27.65
CA GLU A 13 -8.89 33.64 27.33
C GLU A 13 -8.18 32.76 26.31
N SER A 14 -8.19 33.22 25.05
CA SER A 14 -7.47 32.60 23.95
C SER A 14 -5.96 32.59 24.22
N VAL A 15 -5.43 31.40 24.52
CA VAL A 15 -3.99 31.15 24.59
C VAL A 15 -3.42 31.19 23.16
N ASP A 16 -2.71 32.25 22.84
CA ASP A 16 -1.93 32.41 21.60
C ASP A 16 -0.70 31.47 21.66
N ASP A 17 -0.90 30.23 21.23
CA ASP A 17 0.16 29.23 21.07
C ASP A 17 1.00 29.62 19.84
N GLY A 18 2.01 30.45 20.07
CA GLY A 18 2.96 30.99 19.09
C GLY A 18 3.81 29.91 18.41
N ARG A 19 3.18 29.01 17.66
CA ARG A 19 3.83 28.09 16.73
C ARG A 19 4.40 28.90 15.59
N ARG A 20 5.66 29.29 15.74
CA ARG A 20 6.52 29.75 14.65
C ARG A 20 6.57 28.64 13.60
N ALA A 21 5.69 28.74 12.60
CA ALA A 21 5.72 27.90 11.42
C ALA A 21 7.10 28.05 10.77
N THR A 22 7.98 27.06 10.97
CA THR A 22 9.17 26.91 10.14
C THR A 22 8.64 26.72 8.73
N LYS A 23 8.73 27.77 7.91
CA LYS A 23 8.43 27.70 6.48
C LYS A 23 9.34 26.63 5.91
N ARG A 24 8.79 25.44 5.69
CA ARG A 24 9.48 24.33 5.03
C ARG A 24 9.93 24.87 3.69
N ALA A 25 11.24 24.91 3.46
CA ALA A 25 11.79 25.34 2.18
C ALA A 25 11.13 24.52 1.06
N PRO A 26 10.74 25.15 -0.06
CA PRO A 26 10.21 24.39 -1.19
C PRO A 26 11.25 23.33 -1.60
N PRO A 27 10.81 22.16 -2.09
CA PRO A 27 11.72 21.22 -2.74
C PRO A 27 12.51 21.98 -3.79
N ARG A 28 13.85 21.91 -3.75
CA ARG A 28 14.67 22.51 -4.81
C ARG A 28 14.23 21.87 -6.13
N GLU A 29 13.87 22.70 -7.11
CA GLU A 29 13.51 22.21 -8.44
C GLU A 29 14.73 21.48 -9.01
N ARG A 30 14.53 20.22 -9.40
CA ARG A 30 15.59 19.38 -9.98
C ARG A 30 16.02 20.01 -11.31
N THR A 31 17.17 20.67 -11.34
CA THR A 31 17.75 21.21 -12.57
C THR A 31 18.55 20.11 -13.27
N ASP A 32 18.25 19.89 -14.55
CA ASP A 32 18.96 18.92 -15.41
C ASP A 32 20.11 19.57 -16.20
N THR A 33 20.46 20.80 -15.84
CA THR A 33 21.56 21.56 -16.42
C THR A 33 22.44 22.13 -15.32
N CYS A 34 23.75 22.10 -15.53
CA CYS A 34 24.73 22.65 -14.61
C CYS A 34 24.66 24.19 -14.59
N SER A 35 24.54 24.79 -13.39
CA SER A 35 24.48 26.26 -13.23
C SER A 35 25.78 26.98 -13.58
N GLU A 36 26.92 26.28 -13.55
CA GLU A 36 28.24 26.88 -13.78
C GLU A 36 28.69 26.80 -15.24
N CYS A 37 28.54 25.64 -15.89
CA CYS A 37 29.02 25.43 -17.26
C CYS A 37 27.90 25.28 -18.30
N GLY A 38 26.63 25.24 -17.89
CA GLY A 38 25.49 25.05 -18.79
C GLY A 38 25.41 23.67 -19.43
N SER A 39 26.20 22.71 -18.96
CA SER A 39 26.20 21.33 -19.48
C SER A 39 25.04 20.51 -18.91
N ASP A 40 24.49 19.64 -19.76
CA ASP A 40 23.49 18.64 -19.39
C ASP A 40 24.13 17.28 -19.03
N ALA A 41 25.47 17.18 -19.06
CA ALA A 41 26.22 15.98 -18.72
C ALA A 41 26.30 15.79 -17.20
N ILE A 42 25.16 15.53 -16.56
CA ILE A 42 25.05 15.28 -15.12
C ILE A 42 24.99 13.77 -14.88
N VAL A 43 25.92 13.24 -14.10
CA VAL A 43 25.96 11.83 -13.70
C VAL A 43 25.69 11.69 -12.21
N LYS A 44 24.98 10.61 -11.87
CA LYS A 44 24.72 10.23 -10.48
C LYS A 44 25.78 9.25 -10.02
N SER A 45 26.49 9.57 -8.94
CA SER A 45 27.42 8.64 -8.29
C SER A 45 26.61 7.53 -7.60
N GLU A 46 26.93 6.26 -7.88
CA GLU A 46 26.25 5.11 -7.25
C GLU A 46 26.59 5.00 -5.76
N ASP A 47 27.80 5.41 -5.36
CA ASP A 47 28.32 5.19 -4.01
C ASP A 47 27.83 6.24 -3.01
N LEU A 48 27.71 7.50 -3.44
CA LEU A 48 27.35 8.64 -2.58
C LEU A 48 25.94 9.19 -2.87
N GLY A 49 25.33 8.78 -4.00
CA GLY A 49 24.04 9.28 -4.44
C GLY A 49 24.06 10.72 -4.96
N GLU A 50 25.24 11.34 -5.04
CA GLU A 50 25.46 12.71 -5.48
C GLU A 50 25.22 12.88 -6.98
N ARG A 51 24.65 14.02 -7.39
CA ARG A 51 24.57 14.42 -8.80
C ARG A 51 25.71 15.35 -9.14
N VAL A 52 26.59 14.94 -10.04
CA VAL A 52 27.81 15.65 -10.40
C VAL A 52 27.83 15.96 -11.89
N CYS A 53 28.14 17.20 -12.26
CA CYS A 53 28.43 17.55 -13.64
C CYS A 53 29.77 16.92 -14.09
N GLN A 54 29.77 16.15 -15.17
CA GLN A 54 30.99 15.53 -15.71
C GLN A 54 31.99 16.55 -16.26
N ASP A 55 31.51 17.69 -16.77
CA ASP A 55 32.37 18.65 -17.46
C ASP A 55 33.11 19.59 -16.52
N CYS A 56 32.49 20.00 -15.41
CA CYS A 56 33.10 20.94 -14.46
C CYS A 56 33.23 20.41 -13.02
N GLY A 57 32.74 19.20 -12.75
CA GLY A 57 32.83 18.58 -11.42
C GLY A 57 31.91 19.19 -10.36
N LEU A 58 30.98 20.08 -10.74
CA LEU A 58 30.05 20.69 -9.80
C LEU A 58 29.07 19.64 -9.25
N VAL A 59 28.98 19.55 -7.92
CA VAL A 59 27.96 18.76 -7.24
C VAL A 59 26.67 19.59 -7.15
N LEU A 60 25.63 19.15 -7.85
CA LEU A 60 24.33 19.82 -7.92
C LEU A 60 23.40 19.42 -6.77
N GLU A 61 23.50 18.16 -6.34
CA GLU A 61 22.76 17.61 -5.20
C GLU A 61 23.68 16.66 -4.41
N GLU A 62 23.84 16.93 -3.12
CA GLU A 62 24.70 16.17 -2.19
C GLU A 62 23.92 15.10 -1.40
N GLU A 63 22.59 15.05 -1.50
CA GLU A 63 21.76 14.28 -0.57
C GLU A 63 20.73 13.42 -1.30
N ALA A 64 21.13 12.19 -1.63
CA ALA A 64 20.15 11.13 -1.91
C ALA A 64 19.60 10.62 -0.58
N LEU A 65 18.66 11.36 0.02
CA LEU A 65 17.90 10.83 1.15
C LEU A 65 17.20 9.55 0.71
N ASP A 66 17.57 8.41 1.30
CA ASP A 66 16.84 7.17 1.11
C ASP A 66 15.45 7.32 1.75
N HIS A 67 14.42 7.42 0.91
CA HIS A 67 13.03 7.44 1.34
C HIS A 67 12.49 6.03 1.66
N GLY A 68 13.37 5.02 1.63
CA GLY A 68 13.09 3.66 2.04
C GLY A 68 12.83 3.53 3.55
N PRO A 69 12.39 2.35 3.99
CA PRO A 69 12.18 2.07 5.40
C PRO A 69 13.48 2.27 6.19
N GLU A 70 13.41 3.00 7.30
CA GLU A 70 14.54 3.17 8.24
C GLU A 70 15.04 1.84 8.82
N TRP A 71 14.18 0.81 8.79
CA TRP A 71 14.49 -0.54 9.25
C TRP A 71 14.88 -1.46 8.09
N GLN A 72 15.94 -2.24 8.28
CA GLN A 72 16.27 -3.35 7.39
C GLN A 72 15.46 -4.58 7.77
N ALA A 73 14.86 -5.26 6.78
CA ALA A 73 14.20 -6.55 6.97
C ALA A 73 14.55 -7.44 5.79
N PHE A 74 14.94 -8.69 6.06
CA PHE A 74 15.32 -9.64 5.02
C PHE A 74 14.17 -10.58 4.66
N THR A 75 13.17 -10.68 5.54
CA THR A 75 11.95 -11.45 5.32
C THR A 75 10.69 -10.59 5.40
N PRO A 76 9.59 -11.00 4.73
CA PRO A 76 8.29 -10.34 4.87
C PRO A 76 7.76 -10.33 6.31
N GLU A 77 8.07 -11.35 7.10
CA GLU A 77 7.68 -11.47 8.50
C GLU A 77 8.42 -10.45 9.37
N GLU A 78 9.75 -10.39 9.27
CA GLU A 78 10.56 -9.36 9.94
C GLU A 78 10.12 -7.95 9.54
N GLN A 79 9.73 -7.75 8.28
CA GLN A 79 9.23 -6.48 7.80
C GLN A 79 7.94 -6.09 8.51
N ARG A 80 7.00 -7.02 8.72
CA ARG A 80 5.75 -6.76 9.45
C ARG A 80 6.00 -6.45 10.92
N GLU A 81 6.93 -7.14 11.56
CA GLU A 81 7.26 -6.93 12.97
C GLU A 81 7.99 -5.62 13.23
N ARG A 82 8.92 -5.25 12.34
CA ARG A 82 9.71 -4.02 12.45
C ARG A 82 8.97 -2.79 11.93
N SER A 83 7.95 -2.99 11.10
CA SER A 83 7.17 -1.89 10.56
C SER A 83 6.44 -1.13 11.66
N ARG A 84 6.78 0.16 11.80
CA ARG A 84 6.02 1.10 12.63
C ARG A 84 4.80 1.66 11.92
N VAL A 85 4.66 1.37 10.62
CA VAL A 85 3.56 1.83 9.79
C VAL A 85 2.56 0.71 9.53
N GLY A 86 1.33 1.12 9.21
CA GLY A 86 0.28 0.19 8.80
C GLY A 86 0.54 -0.43 7.42
N ARG A 87 -0.46 -1.17 6.95
CA ARG A 87 -0.43 -1.80 5.62
C ARG A 87 -0.20 -0.75 4.52
N PRO A 88 0.56 -1.08 3.44
CA PRO A 88 0.67 -0.20 2.28
C PRO A 88 -0.70 0.10 1.68
N THR A 89 -0.82 1.29 1.07
CA THR A 89 -2.05 1.67 0.38
C THR A 89 -2.23 0.82 -0.88
N THR A 90 -3.49 0.54 -1.22
CA THR A 90 -3.84 -0.34 -2.34
C THR A 90 -5.05 0.20 -3.07
N LEU A 91 -5.09 0.14 -4.41
CA LEU A 91 -6.26 0.58 -5.16
C LEU A 91 -7.42 -0.42 -5.09
N THR A 92 -7.18 -1.63 -4.59
CA THR A 92 -8.19 -2.70 -4.47
C THR A 92 -9.19 -2.47 -3.33
N ILE A 93 -8.98 -1.46 -2.48
CA ILE A 93 -9.87 -1.13 -1.35
C ILE A 93 -10.39 0.28 -1.54
N HIS A 94 -11.71 0.50 -1.40
CA HIS A 94 -12.39 1.77 -1.70
C HIS A 94 -11.66 3.03 -1.18
N ASP A 95 -11.23 3.01 0.08
CA ASP A 95 -10.52 4.06 0.81
C ASP A 95 -8.98 3.98 0.72
N LYS A 96 -8.48 3.11 -0.15
CA LYS A 96 -7.07 2.77 -0.34
C LYS A 96 -6.39 2.14 0.88
N GLY A 97 -7.16 1.61 1.84
CA GLY A 97 -6.62 1.01 3.06
C GLY A 97 -6.23 2.01 4.14
N LEU A 98 -6.76 3.24 4.08
CA LEU A 98 -6.52 4.29 5.08
C LEU A 98 -7.36 4.12 6.36
N THR A 99 -8.49 3.40 6.29
CA THR A 99 -9.31 3.13 7.46
C THR A 99 -8.67 2.04 8.32
N THR A 100 -8.71 2.23 9.63
CA THR A 100 -8.43 1.18 10.61
C THR A 100 -9.58 0.17 10.66
N GLU A 101 -9.42 -0.95 11.35
CA GLU A 101 -10.51 -1.89 11.63
C GLU A 101 -10.52 -2.23 13.12
N ILE A 102 -11.69 -2.12 13.75
CA ILE A 102 -11.88 -2.55 15.14
C ILE A 102 -12.29 -4.02 15.12
N ASP A 103 -11.38 -4.88 15.56
CA ASP A 103 -11.58 -6.33 15.58
C ASP A 103 -12.83 -6.73 16.38
N TRP A 104 -13.49 -7.81 15.98
CA TRP A 104 -14.69 -8.39 16.58
C TRP A 104 -14.41 -9.13 17.88
N GLN A 105 -13.16 -9.56 18.12
CA GLN A 105 -12.76 -10.46 19.21
C GLN A 105 -13.00 -9.92 20.63
N ASN A 106 -13.31 -8.63 20.78
CA ASN A 106 -13.55 -7.97 22.08
C ASN A 106 -12.37 -8.15 23.06
N VAL A 107 -11.16 -8.04 22.54
CA VAL A 107 -9.90 -8.12 23.29
C VAL A 107 -9.24 -6.74 23.26
N ASP A 108 -8.59 -6.36 24.36
CA ASP A 108 -7.78 -5.15 24.40
C ASP A 108 -6.40 -5.33 23.74
N ALA A 109 -5.61 -4.26 23.67
CA ALA A 109 -4.27 -4.30 23.07
C ALA A 109 -3.29 -5.22 23.84
N GLY A 110 -3.57 -5.53 25.11
CA GLY A 110 -2.78 -6.41 25.96
C GLY A 110 -3.20 -7.88 25.87
N GLY A 111 -4.22 -8.22 25.08
CA GLY A 111 -4.72 -9.59 24.96
C GLY A 111 -5.78 -9.97 26.00
N GLN A 112 -6.25 -9.03 26.83
CA GLN A 112 -7.27 -9.29 27.85
C GLN A 112 -8.68 -9.12 27.30
N GLN A 113 -9.59 -9.98 27.77
CA GLN A 113 -11.00 -9.90 27.41
C GLN A 113 -11.65 -8.63 27.97
N LEU A 114 -12.35 -7.89 27.10
CA LEU A 114 -13.11 -6.71 27.54
C LEU A 114 -14.20 -7.11 28.53
N ASP A 115 -14.44 -6.26 29.51
CA ASP A 115 -15.55 -6.37 30.45
C ASP A 115 -16.90 -6.08 29.77
N ALA A 116 -18.01 -6.23 30.50
CA ALA A 116 -19.34 -6.03 29.94
C ALA A 116 -19.57 -4.59 29.43
N GLU A 117 -18.98 -3.58 30.08
CA GLU A 117 -19.08 -2.20 29.63
C GLU A 117 -18.19 -1.94 28.42
N GLY A 118 -16.94 -2.43 28.45
CA GLY A 118 -15.99 -2.37 27.35
C GLY A 118 -16.54 -2.99 26.06
N ARG A 119 -17.22 -4.15 26.15
CA ARG A 119 -17.90 -4.78 25.00
C ARG A 119 -18.97 -3.89 24.40
N LYS A 120 -19.84 -3.29 25.23
CA LYS A 120 -20.88 -2.36 24.76
C LYS A 120 -20.26 -1.13 24.10
N ARG A 121 -19.16 -0.61 24.64
CA ARG A 121 -18.41 0.51 24.05
C ARG A 121 -17.80 0.13 22.70
N ALA A 122 -17.12 -1.00 22.61
CA ALA A 122 -16.54 -1.52 21.37
C ALA A 122 -17.60 -1.74 20.28
N GLN A 123 -18.75 -2.32 20.64
CA GLN A 123 -19.87 -2.49 19.71
C GLN A 123 -20.39 -1.16 19.17
N ARG A 124 -20.52 -0.13 20.02
CA ARG A 124 -20.89 1.22 19.58
C ARG A 124 -19.85 1.78 18.61
N LEU A 125 -18.56 1.68 18.94
CA LEU A 125 -17.49 2.16 18.07
C LEU A 125 -17.49 1.49 16.70
N ARG A 126 -17.61 0.14 16.65
CA ARG A 126 -17.74 -0.60 15.38
C ARG A 126 -18.93 -0.11 14.56
N THR A 127 -20.08 0.07 15.21
CA THR A 127 -21.29 0.57 14.54
C THR A 127 -21.07 1.96 13.93
N TRP A 128 -20.45 2.88 14.67
CA TRP A 128 -20.12 4.21 14.16
C TRP A 128 -19.10 4.17 13.02
N GLN A 129 -18.07 3.34 13.14
CA GLN A 129 -17.06 3.19 12.10
C GLN A 129 -17.66 2.66 10.79
N THR A 130 -18.49 1.61 10.84
CA THR A 130 -19.18 1.10 9.64
C THR A 130 -20.03 2.19 9.00
N ARG A 131 -20.77 2.97 9.80
CA ARG A 131 -21.61 4.06 9.28
C ARG A 131 -20.79 5.15 8.60
N ILE A 132 -19.66 5.55 9.17
CA ILE A 132 -18.80 6.61 8.60
C ILE A 132 -18.16 6.15 7.29
N ARG A 133 -17.68 4.88 7.23
CA ARG A 133 -17.08 4.31 6.01
C ARG A 133 -18.02 4.32 4.81
N THR A 134 -19.33 4.17 5.03
CA THR A 134 -20.31 4.01 3.95
C THR A 134 -21.20 5.25 3.77
N GLN A 135 -20.78 6.47 4.10
CA GLN A 135 -21.64 7.67 4.00
C GLN A 135 -21.98 8.04 2.55
N ASN A 136 -21.02 7.90 1.63
CA ASN A 136 -21.14 8.36 0.25
C ASN A 136 -21.69 7.27 -0.68
N GLN A 137 -22.60 7.61 -1.60
CA GLN A 137 -23.13 6.65 -2.57
C GLN A 137 -22.05 6.11 -3.50
N ASN A 138 -21.14 6.97 -3.96
CA ASN A 138 -20.03 6.58 -4.84
C ASN A 138 -19.09 5.61 -4.14
N GLU A 139 -18.87 5.78 -2.84
CA GLU A 139 -17.99 4.93 -2.04
C GLU A 139 -18.60 3.56 -1.78
N ARG A 140 -19.91 3.51 -1.48
CA ARG A 140 -20.67 2.25 -1.42
C ARG A 140 -20.63 1.49 -2.74
N ASN A 141 -20.83 2.20 -3.86
CA ASN A 141 -20.77 1.62 -5.20
C ASN A 141 -19.37 1.08 -5.50
N LEU A 142 -18.33 1.85 -5.17
CA LEU A 142 -16.94 1.45 -5.36
C LEU A 142 -16.59 0.22 -4.51
N GLN A 143 -17.01 0.19 -3.24
CA GLN A 143 -16.81 -0.97 -2.37
C GLN A 143 -17.48 -2.22 -2.95
N HIS A 144 -18.71 -2.10 -3.43
CA HIS A 144 -19.43 -3.19 -4.08
C HIS A 144 -18.71 -3.67 -5.35
N ALA A 145 -18.29 -2.74 -6.21
CA ALA A 145 -17.61 -3.05 -7.45
C ALA A 145 -16.27 -3.77 -7.25
N LEU A 146 -15.47 -3.32 -6.28
CA LEU A 146 -14.20 -3.94 -5.94
C LEU A 146 -14.41 -5.33 -5.32
N GLY A 147 -15.50 -5.53 -4.56
CA GLY A 147 -15.93 -6.84 -4.09
C GLY A 147 -16.25 -7.81 -5.25
N GLU A 148 -17.03 -7.37 -6.23
CA GLU A 148 -17.35 -8.16 -7.43
C GLU A 148 -16.10 -8.47 -8.26
N LEU A 149 -15.22 -7.49 -8.44
CA LEU A 149 -13.94 -7.66 -9.11
C LEU A 149 -13.10 -8.74 -8.41
N HIS A 150 -13.01 -8.70 -7.07
CA HIS A 150 -12.31 -9.72 -6.29
C HIS A 150 -12.95 -11.10 -6.40
N ARG A 151 -14.27 -11.19 -6.38
CA ARG A 151 -15.00 -12.45 -6.57
C ARG A 151 -14.65 -13.08 -7.92
N MET A 152 -14.82 -12.31 -9.01
CA MET A 152 -14.52 -12.78 -10.37
C MET A 152 -13.04 -13.13 -10.55
N ALA A 153 -12.14 -12.27 -10.06
CA ALA A 153 -10.70 -12.49 -10.16
C ALA A 153 -10.25 -13.74 -9.40
N SER A 154 -10.87 -14.04 -8.26
CA SER A 154 -10.56 -15.24 -7.48
C SER A 154 -11.08 -16.49 -8.18
N SER A 155 -12.28 -16.45 -8.78
CA SER A 155 -12.79 -17.59 -9.57
C SER A 155 -11.95 -17.91 -10.82
N LEU A 156 -11.17 -16.96 -11.31
CA LEU A 156 -10.32 -17.09 -12.51
C LEU A 156 -8.83 -17.20 -12.18
N ASP A 157 -8.47 -17.34 -10.90
CA ASP A 157 -7.08 -17.36 -10.39
C ASP A 157 -6.21 -16.20 -10.93
N ILE A 158 -6.83 -15.03 -11.07
CA ILE A 158 -6.13 -13.83 -11.55
C ILE A 158 -5.21 -13.30 -10.43
N PRO A 159 -3.92 -13.06 -10.71
CA PRO A 159 -2.97 -12.58 -9.71
C PRO A 159 -3.27 -11.16 -9.24
N TYR A 160 -2.75 -10.82 -8.07
CA TYR A 160 -3.04 -9.56 -7.38
C TYR A 160 -2.63 -8.31 -8.17
N ASP A 161 -1.51 -8.37 -8.90
CA ASP A 161 -1.01 -7.26 -9.71
C ASP A 161 -1.98 -6.86 -10.83
N VAL A 162 -2.67 -7.83 -11.42
CA VAL A 162 -3.73 -7.58 -12.42
C VAL A 162 -4.98 -6.98 -11.77
N ARG A 163 -5.32 -7.43 -10.54
CA ARG A 163 -6.46 -6.88 -9.77
C ARG A 163 -6.27 -5.40 -9.44
N GLU A 164 -5.05 -5.01 -9.06
CA GLU A 164 -4.68 -3.60 -8.83
C GLU A 164 -4.92 -2.73 -10.07
N ILE A 165 -4.50 -3.20 -11.25
CA ILE A 165 -4.70 -2.48 -12.51
C ILE A 165 -6.19 -2.37 -12.84
N ALA A 166 -6.94 -3.46 -12.68
CA ALA A 166 -8.39 -3.45 -12.88
C ALA A 166 -9.09 -2.45 -11.95
N ALA A 167 -8.68 -2.38 -10.68
CA ALA A 167 -9.17 -1.41 -9.73
C ALA A 167 -8.81 0.03 -10.12
N ALA A 168 -7.61 0.27 -10.65
CA ALA A 168 -7.19 1.57 -11.18
C ALA A 168 -8.05 2.03 -12.37
N ILE A 169 -8.31 1.11 -13.32
CA ILE A 169 -9.18 1.38 -14.48
C ILE A 169 -10.60 1.72 -14.01
N TYR A 170 -11.14 0.96 -13.05
CA TYR A 170 -12.48 1.21 -12.52
C TYR A 170 -12.58 2.58 -11.85
N ARG A 171 -11.59 2.97 -11.04
CA ARG A 171 -11.55 4.28 -10.39
C ARG A 171 -11.51 5.42 -11.39
N ARG A 172 -10.68 5.28 -12.43
CA ARG A 172 -10.61 6.26 -13.51
C ARG A 172 -11.97 6.43 -14.20
N ALA A 173 -12.67 5.33 -14.49
CA ALA A 173 -14.01 5.38 -15.08
C ALA A 173 -15.05 6.03 -14.14
N LEU A 174 -14.92 5.86 -12.81
CA LEU A 174 -15.74 6.55 -11.81
C LEU A 174 -15.48 8.05 -11.78
N GLU A 175 -14.20 8.45 -11.78
CA GLU A 175 -13.76 9.85 -11.79
C GLU A 175 -14.19 10.59 -13.06
N GLU A 176 -14.13 9.90 -14.21
CA GLU A 176 -14.60 10.41 -15.51
C GLU A 176 -16.14 10.39 -15.65
N GLY A 177 -16.88 9.96 -14.63
CA GLY A 177 -18.35 9.98 -14.62
C GLY A 177 -19.00 8.99 -15.60
N MET A 178 -18.31 7.92 -15.99
CA MET A 178 -18.78 6.96 -16.99
C MET A 178 -19.70 5.86 -16.45
N LEU A 179 -19.87 5.77 -15.13
CA LEU A 179 -20.58 4.67 -14.47
C LEU A 179 -22.12 4.82 -14.31
N PRO A 180 -22.70 6.04 -14.20
CA PRO A 180 -24.13 6.18 -13.99
C PRO A 180 -24.98 5.47 -15.06
N GLY A 181 -25.99 4.71 -14.62
CA GLY A 181 -26.93 4.02 -15.50
C GLY A 181 -26.43 2.70 -16.10
N ARG A 182 -25.20 2.26 -15.78
CA ARG A 182 -24.62 1.01 -16.25
C ARG A 182 -24.53 -0.03 -15.13
N SER A 183 -24.43 -1.32 -15.49
CA SER A 183 -24.26 -2.37 -14.48
C SER A 183 -22.87 -2.32 -13.86
N ILE A 184 -22.82 -2.34 -12.52
CA ILE A 184 -21.56 -2.34 -11.76
C ILE A 184 -20.71 -3.56 -12.13
N GLU A 185 -21.34 -4.74 -12.19
CA GLU A 185 -20.70 -6.01 -12.56
C GLU A 185 -20.17 -5.99 -14.00
N GLY A 186 -20.91 -5.39 -14.95
CA GLY A 186 -20.49 -5.30 -16.34
C GLY A 186 -19.24 -4.43 -16.50
N ILE A 187 -19.18 -3.30 -15.79
CA ILE A 187 -18.00 -2.43 -15.83
C ILE A 187 -16.82 -3.07 -15.10
N ALA A 188 -17.05 -3.71 -13.95
CA ALA A 188 -16.00 -4.43 -13.22
C ALA A 188 -15.40 -5.56 -14.09
N THR A 189 -16.23 -6.32 -14.79
CA THR A 189 -15.81 -7.35 -15.75
C THR A 189 -14.99 -6.74 -16.88
N GLY A 190 -15.45 -5.62 -17.44
CA GLY A 190 -14.73 -4.90 -18.50
C GLY A 190 -13.36 -4.40 -18.06
N ALA A 191 -13.28 -3.81 -16.87
CA ALA A 191 -12.01 -3.35 -16.29
C ALA A 191 -11.04 -4.51 -16.05
N LEU A 192 -11.54 -5.64 -15.53
CA LEU A 192 -10.76 -6.85 -15.33
C LEU A 192 -10.25 -7.43 -16.65
N TYR A 193 -11.10 -7.48 -17.68
CA TYR A 193 -10.73 -7.92 -19.02
C TYR A 193 -9.62 -7.04 -19.64
N ILE A 194 -9.75 -5.71 -19.53
CA ILE A 194 -8.75 -4.76 -20.03
C ILE A 194 -7.42 -4.97 -19.29
N ALA A 195 -7.45 -5.10 -17.95
CA ALA A 195 -6.26 -5.34 -17.15
C ALA A 195 -5.53 -6.63 -17.54
N CYS A 196 -6.29 -7.73 -17.69
CA CYS A 196 -5.76 -9.01 -18.16
C CYS A 196 -5.10 -8.86 -19.54
N ARG A 197 -5.74 -8.14 -20.47
CA ARG A 197 -5.21 -7.92 -21.81
C ARG A 197 -3.93 -7.08 -21.80
N GLN A 198 -3.87 -6.01 -21.00
CA GLN A 198 -2.67 -5.17 -20.86
C GLN A 198 -1.47 -5.96 -20.34
N LYS A 199 -1.70 -6.83 -19.36
CA LYS A 199 -0.67 -7.69 -18.75
C LYS A 199 -0.31 -8.91 -19.59
N ARG A 200 -0.89 -9.07 -20.78
CA ARG A 200 -0.79 -10.31 -21.59
C ARG A 200 -1.12 -11.57 -20.76
N PHE A 201 -2.02 -11.42 -19.79
CA PHE A 201 -2.64 -12.53 -19.07
C PHE A 201 -3.72 -13.34 -19.83
N PRO A 202 -4.18 -13.02 -21.08
CA PRO A 202 -5.28 -13.76 -21.67
C PRO A 202 -4.92 -15.20 -22.11
N GLU A 203 -3.64 -15.60 -22.06
CA GLU A 203 -3.18 -16.93 -22.50
C GLU A 203 -2.95 -17.91 -21.33
N ALA A 204 -2.76 -17.42 -20.10
CA ALA A 204 -2.47 -18.27 -18.93
C ALA A 204 -3.70 -19.08 -18.47
N SER A 205 -4.91 -18.53 -18.59
CA SER A 205 -6.16 -19.24 -18.22
C SER A 205 -6.59 -20.30 -19.23
N ARG A 206 -6.15 -20.21 -20.50
CA ARG A 206 -6.33 -21.28 -21.49
C ARG A 206 -5.31 -22.42 -21.31
N SER A 207 -4.17 -22.14 -20.69
CA SER A 207 -3.09 -23.11 -20.51
C SER A 207 -3.13 -23.85 -19.17
N SER A 208 -3.74 -23.30 -18.11
CA SER A 208 -3.76 -23.94 -16.78
C SER A 208 -4.60 -25.21 -16.68
N SER A 209 -5.41 -25.53 -17.70
CA SER A 209 -6.03 -26.86 -17.87
C SER A 209 -5.07 -27.92 -18.43
N ARG A 210 -3.82 -27.57 -18.77
CA ARG A 210 -2.83 -28.50 -19.31
C ARG A 210 -1.57 -28.56 -18.43
N TYR A 211 -1.55 -29.62 -17.61
CA TYR A 211 -0.37 -30.37 -17.12
C TYR A 211 0.28 -30.00 -15.77
N PRO A 212 0.86 -31.00 -15.05
CA PRO A 212 0.19 -31.66 -13.94
C PRO A 212 0.98 -31.58 -12.62
N ALA A 213 0.41 -32.19 -11.58
CA ALA A 213 1.06 -32.46 -10.31
C ALA A 213 2.47 -33.09 -10.45
N SER A 214 3.32 -32.71 -9.51
CA SER A 214 4.59 -33.33 -9.08
C SER A 214 5.82 -33.21 -10.00
N SER A 215 6.76 -32.39 -9.55
CA SER A 215 8.19 -32.57 -9.82
C SER A 215 8.98 -32.38 -8.51
N GLY A 216 8.75 -33.30 -7.57
CA GLY A 216 9.75 -33.61 -6.56
C GLY A 216 10.61 -34.76 -7.09
N ALA A 217 11.88 -34.51 -7.39
CA ALA A 217 12.98 -35.47 -7.19
C ALA A 217 14.35 -34.90 -7.64
N ARG A 218 15.21 -34.73 -6.63
CA ARG A 218 16.63 -35.15 -6.60
C ARG A 218 17.61 -34.57 -7.62
N SER A 219 18.45 -33.64 -7.15
CA SER A 219 19.83 -33.55 -7.60
C SER A 219 20.62 -34.76 -7.06
N LEU A 220 21.10 -35.60 -7.96
CA LEU A 220 22.19 -36.53 -7.70
C LEU A 220 23.39 -36.02 -8.50
N VAL A 221 24.44 -35.66 -7.77
CA VAL A 221 25.75 -35.27 -8.30
C VAL A 221 26.50 -36.54 -8.72
N PRO A 222 27.14 -36.61 -9.90
CA PRO A 222 28.10 -37.66 -10.19
C PRO A 222 29.53 -37.12 -10.02
N SER A 223 30.30 -37.75 -9.14
CA SER A 223 31.76 -37.66 -9.18
C SER A 223 32.31 -39.08 -9.11
N GLY A 224 33.00 -39.50 -10.19
CA GLY A 224 33.96 -40.61 -10.14
C GLY A 224 35.05 -40.32 -9.10
N THR A 225 35.93 -41.22 -8.72
CA THR A 225 36.54 -42.33 -9.45
C THR A 225 37.26 -43.17 -8.40
N SER A 226 37.38 -44.47 -8.67
CA SER A 226 38.22 -45.43 -7.97
C SER A 226 39.68 -45.01 -7.89
N PHE A 227 40.39 -45.37 -6.82
CA PHE A 227 41.66 -46.10 -6.87
C PHE A 227 42.01 -46.61 -5.47
N GLY A 228 42.27 -47.92 -5.37
CA GLY A 228 42.72 -48.58 -4.16
C GLY A 228 44.24 -48.51 -3.97
N ASN A 229 44.66 -48.81 -2.75
CA ASN A 229 45.93 -49.42 -2.34
C ASN A 229 45.79 -49.73 -0.84
N SER A 230 45.66 -51.00 -0.44
CA SER A 230 46.71 -52.00 -0.18
C SER A 230 47.40 -51.84 1.19
N THR A 231 47.38 -52.96 1.95
CA THR A 231 48.33 -53.38 3.01
C THR A 231 48.36 -52.56 4.31
N SER A 232 48.54 -53.07 5.53
CA SER A 232 48.71 -54.39 6.14
C SER A 232 48.77 -54.19 7.66
N THR A 233 48.54 -55.28 8.40
CA THR A 233 48.79 -55.54 9.84
C THR A 233 47.63 -55.26 10.79
#